data_AF-A0A378VW60-F1
#
_entry.id   AF-A0A378VW60-F1
#
_cell.length_a   1.000
_cell.length_b   1.000
_cell.length_c   1.000
_cell.angle_alpha   90.00
_cell.angle_beta   90.00
_cell.angle_gamma   90.00
#
_symmetry.space_group_name_H-M   'P 1'
#
loop_
_entity.id
_entity.type
_entity.pdbx_description
1 polymer ?
#
loop_
_entity_poly.entity_id
_entity_poly.type
_entity_poly.pdbx_seq_one_letter_code
_entity_poly.pdbx_strand_id
1 'polypeptide(L)' 'MNEYSQLIKHPDISLSPISDGIGVGNPATGEISAYVRNTGSDKLKNLIQKAAAAQKLWAAKTALERADILWRWYF' A
#
# COMPACT_ATOMS: atom_id res chain seq x y z
N MET A 1 -15.34 -16.55 -7.86
CA MET A 1 -14.56 -15.41 -8.38
C MET A 1 -14.30 -14.52 -7.18
N ASN A 2 -13.06 -14.47 -6.67
CA ASN A 2 -12.78 -13.99 -5.31
C ASN A 2 -13.19 -12.53 -5.12
N GLU A 3 -14.21 -12.31 -4.29
CA GLU A 3 -14.86 -11.01 -4.01
C GLU A 3 -13.86 -9.94 -3.54
N TYR A 4 -12.74 -10.36 -2.94
CA TYR A 4 -11.71 -9.45 -2.43
C TYR A 4 -10.78 -8.88 -3.51
N SER A 5 -10.82 -9.37 -4.75
CA SER A 5 -9.97 -8.86 -5.84
C SER A 5 -10.14 -7.36 -6.09
N GLN A 6 -11.33 -6.82 -5.84
CA GLN A 6 -11.59 -5.38 -5.95
C GLN A 6 -10.93 -4.54 -4.85
N LEU A 7 -10.66 -5.15 -3.69
CA LEU A 7 -9.95 -4.52 -2.57
C LEU A 7 -8.43 -4.48 -2.79
N ILE A 8 -7.92 -5.29 -3.71
CA ILE A 8 -6.49 -5.50 -3.96
C ILE A 8 -6.10 -4.83 -5.29
N LYS A 9 -6.40 -3.52 -5.41
CA LYS A 9 -6.02 -2.70 -6.57
C LYS A 9 -4.76 -1.88 -6.27
N HIS A 10 -3.63 -2.55 -6.08
CA HIS A 10 -2.35 -1.90 -5.84
C HIS A 10 -1.29 -2.41 -6.84
N PRO A 11 -0.46 -1.53 -7.43
CA PRO A 11 0.53 -1.92 -8.45
C PRO A 11 1.59 -2.91 -7.96
N ASP A 12 1.85 -2.95 -6.66
CA ASP A 12 2.79 -3.90 -6.04
C ASP A 12 2.12 -5.24 -5.62
N ILE A 13 0.86 -5.50 -6.01
CA ILE A 13 0.18 -6.77 -5.72
C ILE A 13 -0.22 -7.49 -7.02
N SER A 14 0.06 -8.79 -7.09
CA SER A 14 -0.26 -9.66 -8.22
C SER A 14 -1.05 -10.89 -7.76
N LEU A 15 -2.03 -11.33 -8.55
CA LEU A 15 -2.73 -12.60 -8.31
C LEU A 15 -1.98 -13.80 -8.89
N SER A 16 -1.01 -13.56 -9.78
CA SER A 16 -0.11 -14.57 -10.32
C SER A 16 1.28 -14.46 -9.67
N PRO A 17 2.05 -15.57 -9.63
CA PRO A 17 3.41 -15.56 -9.11
C PRO A 17 4.30 -14.54 -9.83
N ILE A 18 5.09 -13.79 -9.06
CA ILE A 18 6.10 -12.85 -9.57
C ILE A 18 7.45 -13.14 -8.90
N SER A 19 8.55 -12.89 -9.61
CA SER A 19 9.90 -13.32 -9.21
C SER A 19 10.40 -12.72 -7.89
N ASP A 20 9.97 -11.51 -7.56
CA ASP A 20 10.35 -10.76 -6.35
C ASP A 20 9.18 -10.61 -5.37
N GLY A 21 8.15 -11.46 -5.53
CA GLY A 21 6.94 -11.43 -4.72
C GLY A 21 7.00 -12.34 -3.51
N ILE A 22 6.42 -11.87 -2.41
CA ILE A 22 6.16 -12.65 -1.20
C ILE A 22 4.72 -13.18 -1.32
N GLY A 23 4.57 -14.51 -1.31
CA GLY A 23 3.26 -15.16 -1.32
C GLY A 23 2.52 -14.95 -0.01
N VAL A 24 1.30 -14.43 -0.07
CA VAL A 24 0.42 -14.23 1.08
C VAL A 24 -0.53 -15.42 1.17
N GLY A 25 -0.29 -16.29 2.15
CA GLY A 25 -1.12 -17.47 2.42
C GLY A 25 -2.33 -17.16 3.28
N ASN A 26 -3.46 -17.81 2.99
CA ASN A 26 -4.61 -17.87 3.87
C ASN A 26 -4.31 -18.86 5.02
N PRO A 27 -4.29 -18.43 6.29
CA PRO A 27 -3.94 -19.31 7.41
C PRO A 27 -4.98 -20.41 7.67
N ALA A 28 -6.22 -20.27 7.19
CA ALA A 28 -7.27 -21.27 7.38
C ALA A 28 -7.21 -22.40 6.34
N THR A 29 -6.76 -22.11 5.11
CA THR A 29 -6.75 -23.09 4.00
C THR A 29 -5.36 -23.47 3.52
N GLY A 30 -4.33 -22.68 3.84
CA GLY A 30 -2.97 -22.83 3.32
C GLY A 30 -2.77 -22.33 1.88
N GLU A 31 -3.82 -21.85 1.22
CA GLU A 31 -3.77 -21.39 -0.18
C GLU A 31 -3.15 -19.98 -0.31
N ILE A 32 -2.40 -19.74 -1.38
CA ILE A 32 -1.87 -18.40 -1.69
C ILE A 32 -2.96 -17.53 -2.28
N SER A 33 -3.24 -16.41 -1.62
CA SER A 33 -4.27 -15.44 -2.00
C SER A 33 -3.75 -14.37 -2.98
N ALA A 34 -2.48 -13.97 -2.83
CA ALA A 34 -1.82 -12.97 -3.68
C ALA A 34 -0.30 -13.01 -3.49
N TYR A 35 0.42 -12.30 -4.35
CA TYR A 35 1.86 -12.06 -4.28
C TYR A 35 2.12 -10.56 -4.11
N VAL A 36 2.81 -10.18 -3.05
CA VAL A 36 3.16 -8.79 -2.75
C VAL A 36 4.63 -8.55 -3.10
N ARG A 37 4.91 -7.56 -3.95
CA ARG A 37 6.26 -7.23 -4.38
C ARG A 37 7.12 -6.77 -3.20
N ASN A 38 8.35 -7.29 -3.12
CA ASN A 38 9.32 -6.80 -2.15
C ASN A 38 9.79 -5.37 -2.52
N THR A 39 9.88 -4.49 -1.51
CA THR A 39 10.45 -3.15 -1.68
C THR A 39 11.93 -3.18 -1.30
N GLY A 40 12.80 -3.23 -2.31
CA GLY A 40 14.25 -3.19 -2.12
C GLY A 40 14.76 -1.88 -1.49
N SER A 41 15.98 -1.92 -0.97
CA SER A 41 16.60 -0.84 -0.19
C SER A 41 16.62 0.51 -0.89
N ASP A 42 16.94 0.56 -2.19
CA ASP A 42 17.02 1.82 -2.92
C ASP A 42 15.64 2.42 -3.23
N LYS A 43 14.65 1.57 -3.56
CA LYS A 43 13.24 1.99 -3.68
C LYS A 43 12.74 2.52 -2.33
N LEU A 44 13.07 1.84 -1.23
CA LEU A 44 12.71 2.25 0.12
C LEU A 44 13.30 3.63 0.49
N LYS A 45 14.60 3.85 0.23
CA LYS A 45 15.24 5.16 0.46
C LYS A 45 14.53 6.28 -0.31
N ASN A 46 14.16 6.04 -1.57
CA ASN A 46 13.42 7.01 -2.37
C ASN A 46 12.03 7.31 -1.79
N LEU A 47 11.31 6.29 -1.32
CA LEU A 47 10.01 6.46 -0.66
C LEU A 47 10.13 7.27 0.63
N ILE A 48 11.17 7.03 1.43
CA ILE A 48 11.45 7.80 2.66
C ILE A 48 11.69 9.28 2.32
N GLN A 49 12.50 9.58 1.29
CA GLN A 49 12.73 10.96 0.87
C GLN A 49 11.44 11.65 0.41
N LYS A 50 10.60 10.95 -0.36
CA LYS A 50 9.29 11.46 -0.78
C LYS A 50 8.37 11.72 0.41
N ALA A 51 8.32 10.78 1.36
CA ALA A 51 7.53 10.92 2.58
C ALA A 51 8.02 12.10 3.43
N ALA A 52 9.34 12.28 3.56
CA ALA A 52 9.93 13.42 4.28
C ALA A 52 9.57 14.77 3.64
N ALA A 53 9.55 14.85 2.30
CA ALA A 53 9.10 16.05 1.60
C ALA A 53 7.59 16.30 1.81
N ALA A 54 6.76 15.27 1.66
CA ALA A 54 5.32 15.35 1.84
C ALA A 54 4.92 15.71 3.28
N GLN A 55 5.63 15.17 4.28
CA GLN A 55 5.37 15.42 5.69
C GLN A 55 5.51 16.91 6.05
N LYS A 56 6.49 17.61 5.48
CA LYS A 56 6.66 19.05 5.68
C LYS A 56 5.45 19.84 5.16
N LEU A 57 4.97 19.48 3.97
CA LEU A 57 3.77 20.09 3.38
C LEU A 57 2.52 19.77 4.21
N TRP A 58 2.41 18.54 4.73
CA TRP A 58 1.32 18.12 5.61
C TRP A 58 1.32 18.86 6.95
N ALA A 59 2.49 19.08 7.55
CA ALA A 59 2.65 19.80 8.81
C ALA A 59 2.30 21.29 8.67
N ALA A 60 2.55 21.89 7.51
CA ALA A 60 2.18 23.27 7.20
C ALA A 60 0.67 23.48 7.04
N LYS A 61 -0.12 22.41 6.84
CA LYS A 61 -1.59 22.50 6.76
C LYS A 61 -2.19 22.85 8.12
N THR A 62 -3.33 23.52 8.09
CA THR A 62 -4.18 23.73 9.26
C THR A 62 -4.80 22.40 9.73
N ALA A 63 -5.28 22.37 10.97
CA ALA A 63 -5.99 21.20 11.48
C ALA A 63 -7.26 20.89 10.67
N LEU A 64 -7.98 21.93 10.20
CA LEU A 64 -9.19 21.78 9.40
C LEU A 64 -8.91 21.13 8.04
N GLU A 65 -7.89 21.61 7.31
CA GLU A 65 -7.52 21.01 6.02
C GLU A 65 -7.11 19.53 6.14
N ARG A 66 -6.42 19.18 7.22
CA ARG A 66 -6.10 17.77 7.50
C ARG A 66 -7.35 16.96 7.80
N ALA A 67 -8.28 17.51 8.56
CA ALA A 67 -9.56 16.85 8.87
C ALA A 67 -10.37 16.60 7.60
N ASP A 68 -10.47 17.58 6.70
CA ASP A 68 -11.18 17.43 5.43
C ASP A 68 -10.59 16.30 4.56
N ILE A 69 -9.26 16.20 4.50
CA ILE A 69 -8.58 15.14 3.75
C ILE A 69 -8.86 13.76 4.37
N LEU A 70 -8.83 13.66 5.70
CA LEU A 70 -9.12 12.40 6.41
C LEU A 70 -10.59 11.99 6.27
N TRP A 71 -11.52 12.96 6.27
CA TRP A 71 -12.94 12.69 6.05
C TRP A 71 -13.24 12.16 4.66
N ARG A 72 -12.60 12.68 3.61
CA ARG A 72 -12.70 12.16 2.23
C ARG A 72 -12.08 10.78 2.04
N TRP A 73 -11.23 10.34 2.96
CA TRP A 73 -10.69 8.98 2.94
C TRP A 73 -11.65 7.99 3.61
N TYR A 74 -12.37 8.42 4.64
CA TYR A 74 -13.34 7.60 5.36
C TYR A 74 -14.67 7.43 4.60
N PHE A 75 -15.17 8.52 4.00
CA PHE A 75 -16.41 8.56 3.20
C PHE A 75 -16.11 8.37 1.71
#